data_AF-A0A3D1VDZ9-F1
#
_entry.id   AF-A0A3D1VDZ9-F1
#
_cell.length_a   1.000
_cell.length_b   1.000
_cell.length_c   1.000
_cell.angle_alpha   90.00
_cell.angle_beta   90.00
_cell.angle_gamma   90.00
#
_symmetry.space_group_name_H-M   'P 1'
#
loop_
_entity.id
_entity.type
_entity.pdbx_description
1 polymer ?
#
loop_
_entity_poly.entity_id
_entity_poly.type
_entity_poly.pdbx_seq_one_letter_code
_entity_poly.pdbx_strand_id
1 'polypeptide(L)'
;MWMRWTWSAAVCRSPARSRRCSIPSTGRAADCLAVCSMVKALWAFFLLGVALFFFYDVLRFWRSVWGSRRATFLADVLWWLVAAFSCYTLFLAYTDGVIRALCLVVCGGGFACGYFTLGTLTGHLWARLGKRLAGKRNNRRKKRKILQEKAKKLLQSPYSILYNKLNARKRKRKRKRHLAATAAPEQRSVEYDSKFEELHEAE
;
A
#
# COMPACT_ATOMS: atom_id res chain seq x y z
N MET A 1 27.41 10.92 25.41
CA MET A 1 26.74 11.79 24.41
C MET A 1 25.29 11.31 24.31
N TRP A 2 24.33 12.25 24.34
CA TRP A 2 22.85 12.09 24.20
C TRP A 2 21.99 11.93 25.48
N MET A 3 21.73 13.12 26.06
CA MET A 3 20.44 13.70 26.51
C MET A 3 19.47 12.94 27.44
N ARG A 4 19.62 13.31 28.71
CA ARG A 4 18.60 13.76 29.66
C ARG A 4 17.36 14.39 29.00
N TRP A 5 16.18 13.84 29.28
CA TRP A 5 14.93 14.61 29.37
C TRP A 5 14.37 14.41 30.78
N THR A 6 14.42 15.48 31.55
CA THR A 6 13.83 15.61 32.88
C THR A 6 12.34 15.85 32.76
N TRP A 7 11.52 15.06 33.44
CA TRP A 7 10.22 15.51 33.95
C TRP A 7 10.18 15.26 35.45
N SER A 8 10.38 16.34 36.19
CA SER A 8 10.05 16.44 37.61
C SER A 8 8.56 16.72 37.75
N ALA A 9 7.85 15.79 38.39
CA ALA A 9 6.68 16.08 39.22
C ALA A 9 6.64 14.93 40.25
N ALA A 10 7.37 15.07 41.34
CA ALA A 10 6.85 15.63 42.58
C ALA A 10 5.71 14.78 43.17
N VAL A 11 6.09 14.02 44.20
CA VAL A 11 5.34 13.84 45.45
C VAL A 11 3.95 13.22 45.31
N CYS A 12 3.84 11.94 45.67
CA CYS A 12 2.91 11.55 46.72
C CYS A 12 3.42 10.31 47.46
N ARG A 13 3.75 10.56 48.73
CA ARG A 13 4.11 9.63 49.80
C ARG A 13 3.19 8.42 49.83
N SER A 14 3.79 7.24 49.99
CA SER A 14 3.19 6.18 50.80
C SER A 14 2.88 6.70 52.21
N PRO A 15 1.72 6.34 52.78
CA PRO A 15 1.62 6.15 54.21
C PRO A 15 1.26 4.69 54.47
N ALA A 16 2.26 3.92 54.88
CA ALA A 16 2.01 2.85 55.82
C ALA A 16 1.67 3.51 57.17
N ARG A 17 0.56 3.08 57.79
CA ARG A 17 0.36 2.87 59.25
C ARG A 17 -1.06 3.22 59.70
N SER A 18 -1.86 2.15 59.84
CA SER A 18 -2.71 1.85 61.00
C SER A 18 -3.60 2.98 61.54
N ARG A 19 -4.91 2.82 61.36
CA ARG A 19 -5.90 2.76 62.45
C ARG A 19 -7.29 2.38 61.91
N ARG A 20 -7.73 1.17 62.24
CA ARG A 20 -9.07 0.86 62.78
C ARG A 20 -10.26 1.53 62.05
N CYS A 21 -10.69 0.95 60.93
CA CYS A 21 -12.08 1.04 60.47
C CYS A 21 -12.67 -0.37 60.48
N SER A 22 -12.98 -0.85 61.69
CA SER A 22 -14.07 -1.81 61.87
C SER A 22 -15.37 -1.06 61.60
N ILE A 23 -15.76 -1.01 60.32
CA ILE A 23 -17.13 -0.70 59.89
C ILE A 23 -17.80 -2.03 59.54
N PRO A 24 -18.60 -2.62 60.44
CA PRO A 24 -19.51 -3.70 60.09
C PRO A 24 -20.81 -3.05 59.59
N SER A 25 -20.95 -2.90 58.28
CA SER A 25 -22.18 -2.64 57.49
C SER A 25 -21.80 -1.78 56.27
N THR A 26 -21.91 -2.20 55.02
CA THR A 26 -22.75 -3.22 54.40
C THR A 26 -21.92 -3.84 53.26
N GLY A 27 -21.51 -5.11 53.38
CA GLY A 27 -20.81 -5.81 52.29
C GLY A 27 -21.53 -5.67 50.96
N ARG A 28 -22.87 -5.70 51.00
CA ARG A 28 -23.77 -5.55 49.85
C ARG A 28 -23.59 -4.26 49.04
N ALA A 29 -23.23 -3.12 49.63
CA ALA A 29 -23.08 -1.85 48.90
C ALA A 29 -21.70 -1.71 48.24
N ALA A 30 -20.63 -2.14 48.93
CA ALA A 30 -19.29 -2.19 48.37
C ALA A 30 -19.20 -3.26 47.25
N ASP A 31 -19.86 -4.41 47.46
CA ASP A 31 -19.99 -5.46 46.45
C ASP A 31 -20.80 -4.96 45.24
N CYS A 32 -21.90 -4.22 45.45
CA CYS A 32 -22.64 -3.61 44.35
C CYS A 32 -21.82 -2.58 43.54
N LEU A 33 -20.98 -1.77 44.19
CA LEU A 33 -20.09 -0.82 43.50
C LEU A 33 -18.98 -1.54 42.72
N ALA A 34 -18.42 -2.61 43.27
CA ALA A 34 -17.45 -3.47 42.59
C ALA A 34 -18.08 -4.20 41.39
N VAL A 35 -19.30 -4.72 41.54
CA VAL A 35 -20.04 -5.36 40.45
C VAL A 35 -20.41 -4.35 39.37
N CYS A 36 -20.85 -3.14 39.73
CA CYS A 36 -21.22 -2.11 38.75
C CYS A 36 -20.01 -1.59 37.94
N SER A 37 -18.83 -1.50 38.58
CA SER A 37 -17.58 -1.16 37.89
C SER A 37 -17.09 -2.29 36.99
N MET A 38 -17.20 -3.55 37.41
CA MET A 38 -16.93 -4.72 36.56
C MET A 38 -17.88 -4.80 35.36
N VAL A 39 -19.18 -4.59 35.54
CA VAL A 39 -20.16 -4.63 34.44
C VAL A 39 -19.87 -3.53 33.41
N LYS A 40 -19.51 -2.31 33.85
CA LYS A 40 -19.08 -1.24 32.95
C LYS A 40 -17.83 -1.62 32.16
N ALA A 41 -16.87 -2.26 32.82
CA ALA A 41 -15.67 -2.78 32.16
C ALA A 41 -16.06 -3.80 31.09
N LEU A 42 -16.83 -4.82 31.44
CA LEU A 42 -17.29 -5.88 30.54
C LEU A 42 -18.03 -5.32 29.32
N TRP A 43 -18.88 -4.31 29.51
CA TRP A 43 -19.53 -3.61 28.40
C TRP A 43 -18.55 -2.87 27.49
N ALA A 44 -17.54 -2.20 28.06
CA ALA A 44 -16.49 -1.56 27.27
C ALA A 44 -15.69 -2.58 26.43
N PHE A 45 -15.39 -3.76 26.99
CA PHE A 45 -14.75 -4.86 26.26
C PHE A 45 -15.62 -5.42 25.15
N PHE A 46 -16.92 -5.57 25.40
CA PHE A 46 -17.88 -6.05 24.41
C PHE A 46 -18.01 -5.05 23.25
N LEU A 47 -18.17 -3.76 23.54
CA LEU A 47 -18.23 -2.70 22.53
C LEU A 47 -16.92 -2.58 21.75
N LEU A 48 -15.77 -2.77 22.40
CA LEU A 48 -14.50 -2.84 21.69
C LEU A 48 -14.47 -4.02 20.72
N GLY A 49 -14.92 -5.21 21.14
CA GLY A 49 -15.02 -6.39 20.27
C GLY A 49 -15.90 -6.14 19.04
N VAL A 50 -17.03 -5.44 19.23
CA VAL A 50 -17.92 -5.01 18.13
C VAL A 50 -17.26 -3.95 17.24
N ALA A 51 -16.53 -2.99 17.82
CA ALA A 51 -15.81 -1.96 17.07
C ALA A 51 -14.65 -2.54 16.23
N LEU A 52 -13.92 -3.50 16.80
CA LEU A 52 -12.93 -4.32 16.09
C LEU A 52 -13.60 -5.05 14.94
N PHE A 53 -14.76 -5.69 15.15
CA PHE A 53 -15.50 -6.32 14.06
C PHE A 53 -15.85 -5.31 12.95
N PHE A 54 -16.33 -4.12 13.30
CA PHE A 54 -16.64 -3.09 12.30
C PHE A 54 -15.40 -2.67 11.49
N PHE A 55 -14.26 -2.49 12.17
CA PHE A 55 -13.00 -2.18 11.50
C PHE A 55 -12.55 -3.32 10.57
N TYR A 56 -12.68 -4.58 11.00
CA TYR A 56 -12.43 -5.76 10.17
C TYR A 56 -13.32 -5.78 8.92
N ASP A 57 -14.60 -5.47 9.06
CA ASP A 57 -15.56 -5.51 7.96
C ASP A 57 -15.28 -4.42 6.91
N VAL A 58 -14.85 -3.22 7.34
CA VAL A 58 -14.37 -2.16 6.44
C VAL A 58 -13.12 -2.63 5.67
N LEU A 59 -12.18 -3.29 6.33
CA LEU A 59 -10.99 -3.84 5.68
C LEU A 59 -11.34 -4.98 4.72
N ARG A 60 -12.32 -5.82 5.06
CA ARG A 60 -12.87 -6.87 4.19
C ARG A 60 -13.46 -6.27 2.93
N PHE A 61 -14.22 -5.18 3.04
CA PHE A 61 -14.71 -4.46 1.87
C PHE A 61 -13.59 -3.83 1.06
N TRP A 62 -12.65 -3.15 1.71
CA TRP A 62 -11.50 -2.53 1.05
C TRP A 62 -10.73 -3.54 0.20
N ARG A 63 -10.48 -4.73 0.76
CA ARG A 63 -9.86 -5.86 0.06
C ARG A 63 -10.68 -6.31 -1.15
N SER A 64 -12.01 -6.41 -1.01
CA SER A 64 -12.90 -6.74 -2.13
C SER A 64 -12.86 -5.70 -3.27
N VAL A 65 -12.65 -4.42 -2.95
CA VAL A 65 -12.63 -3.34 -3.96
C VAL A 65 -11.26 -3.19 -4.62
N TRP A 66 -10.17 -3.33 -3.86
CA TRP A 66 -8.82 -3.15 -4.38
C TRP A 66 -8.27 -4.43 -5.04
N GLY A 67 -8.57 -5.62 -4.53
CA GLY A 67 -8.20 -6.92 -5.12
C GLY A 67 -6.71 -7.09 -5.46
N SER A 68 -5.85 -6.24 -4.89
CA SER A 68 -4.41 -6.23 -5.12
C SER A 68 -3.73 -6.97 -3.98
N ARG A 69 -2.72 -7.80 -4.31
CA ARG A 69 -1.95 -8.57 -3.33
C ARG A 69 -1.34 -7.66 -2.24
N ARG A 70 -0.85 -6.49 -2.65
CA ARG A 70 -0.28 -5.47 -1.74
C ARG A 70 -1.33 -4.85 -0.83
N ALA A 71 -2.52 -4.56 -1.36
CA ALA A 71 -3.60 -3.95 -0.58
C ALA A 71 -4.18 -4.95 0.45
N THR A 72 -4.17 -6.24 0.13
CA THR A 72 -4.54 -7.31 1.06
C THR A 72 -3.54 -7.40 2.20
N PHE A 73 -2.24 -7.44 1.87
CA PHE A 73 -1.17 -7.46 2.87
C PHE A 73 -1.20 -6.23 3.80
N LEU A 74 -1.37 -5.02 3.24
CA LEU A 74 -1.53 -3.80 4.03
C LEU A 74 -2.75 -3.84 4.96
N ALA A 75 -3.88 -4.37 4.47
CA ALA A 75 -5.09 -4.51 5.28
C ALA A 75 -4.89 -5.52 6.43
N ASP A 76 -4.21 -6.63 6.16
CA ASP A 76 -3.89 -7.63 7.18
C ASP A 76 -2.95 -7.00 8.23
N VAL A 77 -1.84 -6.39 7.84
CA VAL A 77 -0.91 -5.73 8.78
C VAL A 77 -1.61 -4.65 9.61
N LEU A 78 -2.45 -3.82 8.98
CA LEU A 78 -3.20 -2.78 9.69
C LEU A 78 -4.20 -3.38 10.69
N TRP A 79 -4.90 -4.46 10.32
CA TRP A 79 -5.77 -5.20 11.23
C TRP A 79 -5.00 -5.75 12.43
N TRP A 80 -3.88 -6.42 12.18
CA TRP A 80 -3.04 -6.98 13.23
C TRP A 80 -2.51 -5.91 14.19
N LEU A 81 -2.10 -4.76 13.68
CA LEU A 81 -1.64 -3.63 14.51
C LEU A 81 -2.77 -3.09 15.40
N VAL A 82 -3.95 -2.86 14.83
CA VAL A 82 -5.10 -2.33 15.60
C VAL A 82 -5.57 -3.35 16.63
N ALA A 83 -5.73 -4.62 16.24
CA ALA A 83 -6.12 -5.68 17.18
C ALA A 83 -5.10 -5.84 18.32
N ALA A 84 -3.80 -5.86 17.99
CA ALA A 84 -2.74 -5.96 18.99
C ALA A 84 -2.73 -4.74 19.93
N PHE A 85 -2.81 -3.52 19.39
CA PHE A 85 -2.79 -2.31 20.19
C PHE A 85 -4.03 -2.17 21.09
N SER A 86 -5.22 -2.49 20.56
CA SER A 86 -6.48 -2.46 21.31
C SER A 86 -6.50 -3.51 22.42
N CYS A 87 -6.09 -4.75 22.13
CA CYS A 87 -6.00 -5.80 23.15
C CYS A 87 -4.93 -5.49 24.20
N TYR A 88 -3.78 -4.95 23.79
CA TYR A 88 -2.67 -4.64 24.69
C TYR A 88 -2.99 -3.49 25.65
N THR A 89 -3.57 -2.38 25.15
CA THR A 89 -3.95 -1.22 25.98
C THR A 89 -4.89 -1.62 27.12
N LEU A 90 -5.80 -2.56 26.84
CA LEU A 90 -6.72 -3.05 27.86
C LEU A 90 -6.09 -4.06 28.83
N PHE A 91 -5.14 -4.86 28.35
CA PHE A 91 -4.38 -5.78 29.20
C PHE A 91 -3.50 -5.07 30.24
N LEU A 92 -3.12 -3.81 29.94
CA LEU A 92 -2.45 -2.90 30.87
C LEU A 92 -3.40 -2.29 31.90
N ALA A 93 -4.65 -2.02 31.52
CA ALA A 93 -5.64 -1.39 32.40
C ALA A 93 -6.18 -2.33 33.48
N TYR A 94 -6.24 -3.64 33.20
CA TYR A 94 -6.71 -4.66 34.15
C TYR A 94 -5.60 -5.69 34.40
N THR A 95 -4.85 -5.50 35.48
CA THR A 95 -3.67 -6.31 35.83
C THR A 95 -3.97 -7.61 36.57
N ASP A 96 -5.23 -7.85 36.97
CA ASP A 96 -5.62 -9.10 37.63
C ASP A 96 -5.82 -10.25 36.64
N GLY A 97 -5.08 -11.34 36.83
CA GLY A 97 -4.98 -12.47 35.90
C GLY A 97 -6.32 -13.14 35.53
N VAL A 98 -7.29 -13.18 36.45
CA VAL A 98 -8.63 -13.75 36.22
C VAL A 98 -9.49 -12.84 35.33
N ILE A 99 -9.35 -11.53 35.51
CA ILE A 99 -10.08 -10.53 34.72
C ILE A 99 -9.61 -10.55 33.26
N ARG A 100 -8.30 -10.79 33.02
CA ARG A 100 -7.71 -10.87 31.67
C ARG A 100 -8.34 -11.94 30.78
N ALA A 101 -8.59 -13.14 31.32
CA ALA A 101 -9.22 -14.22 30.55
C ALA A 101 -10.68 -13.89 30.20
N LEU A 102 -11.43 -13.35 31.16
CA LEU A 102 -12.82 -12.91 30.94
C LEU A 102 -12.90 -11.79 29.90
N CYS A 103 -11.98 -10.82 29.94
CA CYS A 103 -11.91 -9.74 28.96
C CYS A 103 -11.66 -10.25 27.53
N LEU A 104 -10.79 -11.24 27.33
CA LEU A 104 -10.55 -11.85 26.02
C LEU A 104 -11.77 -12.61 25.51
N VAL A 105 -12.46 -13.34 26.39
CA VAL A 105 -13.69 -14.08 26.04
C VAL A 105 -14.82 -13.12 25.67
N VAL A 106 -15.01 -12.03 26.41
CA VAL A 106 -16.04 -11.03 26.13
C VAL A 106 -15.72 -10.21 24.88
N CYS A 107 -14.45 -9.87 24.65
CA CYS A 107 -14.02 -9.21 23.41
C CYS A 107 -14.25 -10.13 22.19
N GLY A 108 -13.87 -11.40 22.28
CA GLY A 108 -14.13 -12.41 21.25
C GLY A 108 -15.63 -12.66 21.05
N GLY A 109 -16.40 -12.69 22.13
CA GLY A 109 -17.87 -12.81 22.10
C GLY A 109 -18.55 -11.62 21.43
N GLY A 110 -18.09 -10.40 21.71
CA GLY A 110 -18.56 -9.18 21.02
C GLY A 110 -18.23 -9.19 19.53
N PHE A 111 -17.03 -9.65 19.17
CA PHE A 111 -16.65 -9.83 17.77
C PHE A 111 -17.51 -10.88 17.07
N ALA A 112 -17.74 -12.04 17.70
CA ALA A 112 -18.56 -13.12 17.14
C ALA A 112 -20.04 -12.71 16.99
N CYS A 113 -20.59 -12.03 18.00
CA CYS A 113 -21.96 -11.50 17.96
C CYS A 113 -22.10 -10.45 16.84
N GLY A 114 -21.15 -9.52 16.74
CA GLY A 114 -21.09 -8.57 15.62
C GLY A 114 -20.98 -9.28 14.26
N TYR A 115 -20.15 -10.31 14.16
CA TYR A 115 -19.99 -11.08 12.93
C TYR A 115 -21.29 -11.75 12.47
N PHE A 116 -22.03 -12.39 13.38
CA PHE A 116 -23.29 -13.06 13.04
C PHE A 116 -24.39 -12.06 12.69
N THR A 117 -24.53 -10.98 13.47
CA THR A 117 -25.62 -10.02 13.31
C THR A 117 -25.39 -9.07 12.13
N LEU A 118 -24.21 -8.46 12.05
CA LEU A 118 -23.90 -7.47 11.03
C LEU A 118 -23.32 -8.10 9.77
N GLY A 119 -22.65 -9.25 9.85
CA GLY A 119 -21.99 -9.88 8.69
C GLY A 119 -22.97 -10.27 7.56
N THR A 120 -24.23 -10.59 7.89
CA THR A 120 -25.28 -10.87 6.90
C THR A 120 -25.73 -9.60 6.18
N LEU A 121 -25.99 -8.54 6.94
CA LEU A 121 -26.41 -7.23 6.43
C LEU A 121 -25.31 -6.54 5.62
N THR A 122 -24.10 -6.50 6.16
CA THR A 122 -22.97 -5.83 5.53
C THR A 122 -22.53 -6.58 4.28
N GLY A 123 -22.55 -7.92 4.26
CA GLY A 123 -22.27 -8.72 3.07
C GLY A 123 -23.13 -8.33 1.86
N HIS A 124 -24.43 -8.17 2.04
CA HIS A 124 -25.34 -7.72 0.97
C HIS A 124 -25.06 -6.27 0.53
N LEU A 125 -24.83 -5.37 1.48
CA LEU A 125 -24.53 -3.96 1.22
C LEU A 125 -23.23 -3.82 0.42
N TRP A 126 -22.19 -4.51 0.86
CA TRP A 126 -20.86 -4.52 0.26
C TRP A 126 -20.86 -5.18 -1.12
N ALA A 127 -21.66 -6.23 -1.35
CA ALA A 127 -21.81 -6.80 -2.68
C ALA A 127 -22.40 -5.79 -3.68
N ARG A 128 -23.38 -4.99 -3.24
CA ARG A 128 -24.03 -3.97 -4.06
C ARG A 128 -23.09 -2.78 -4.36
N LEU A 129 -22.38 -2.31 -3.33
CA LEU A 129 -21.36 -1.26 -3.43
C LEU A 129 -20.16 -1.73 -4.28
N GLY A 130 -19.72 -2.97 -4.08
CA GLY A 130 -18.64 -3.61 -4.81
C GLY A 130 -18.91 -3.67 -6.31
N LYS A 131 -20.13 -4.03 -6.73
CA LYS A 131 -20.53 -4.02 -8.15
C LYS A 131 -20.43 -2.61 -8.76
N ARG A 132 -20.90 -1.57 -8.05
CA ARG A 132 -20.84 -0.17 -8.52
C ARG A 132 -19.38 0.32 -8.66
N LEU A 133 -18.53 0.02 -7.68
CA LEU A 133 -17.13 0.43 -7.70
C LEU A 133 -16.30 -0.37 -8.71
N ALA A 134 -16.55 -1.68 -8.84
CA ALA A 134 -15.93 -2.53 -9.86
C ALA A 134 -16.30 -2.05 -11.27
N GLY A 135 -17.56 -1.63 -11.50
CA GLY A 135 -18.01 -1.00 -12.73
C GLY A 135 -17.24 0.30 -13.03
N LYS A 136 -17.13 1.21 -12.06
CA LYS A 136 -16.39 2.47 -12.25
C LYS A 136 -14.91 2.25 -12.56
N ARG A 137 -14.31 1.24 -11.93
CA ARG A 137 -12.91 0.84 -12.12
C ARG A 137 -12.68 0.17 -13.48
N ASN A 138 -13.58 -0.70 -13.94
CA ASN A 138 -13.43 -1.35 -15.24
C ASN A 138 -13.44 -0.31 -16.38
N ASN A 139 -14.26 0.73 -16.27
CA ASN A 139 -14.31 1.83 -17.23
C ASN A 139 -13.04 2.67 -17.18
N ARG A 140 -12.49 2.95 -16.00
CA ARG A 140 -11.17 3.61 -15.89
C ARG A 140 -10.04 2.76 -16.47
N ARG A 141 -10.05 1.44 -16.27
CA ARG A 141 -9.04 0.53 -16.84
C ARG A 141 -9.14 0.48 -18.37
N LYS A 142 -10.36 0.44 -18.93
CA LYS A 142 -10.59 0.56 -20.38
C LYS A 142 -10.08 1.89 -20.91
N LYS A 143 -10.40 3.02 -20.26
CA LYS A 143 -9.88 4.35 -20.63
C LYS A 143 -8.35 4.41 -20.62
N ARG A 144 -7.70 3.85 -19.60
CA ARG A 144 -6.22 3.78 -19.54
C ARG A 144 -5.62 2.96 -20.68
N LYS A 145 -6.19 1.80 -21.01
CA LYS A 145 -5.73 0.99 -22.15
C LYS A 145 -5.87 1.76 -23.47
N ILE A 146 -7.01 2.41 -23.69
CA ILE A 146 -7.25 3.23 -24.89
C ILE A 146 -6.22 4.37 -24.96
N LEU A 147 -5.97 5.07 -23.84
CA LEU A 147 -4.98 6.15 -23.79
C LEU A 147 -3.56 5.63 -24.05
N GLN A 148 -3.22 4.45 -23.51
CA GLN A 148 -1.91 3.84 -23.72
C GLN A 148 -1.71 3.40 -25.17
N GLU A 149 -2.73 2.79 -25.80
CA GLU A 149 -2.68 2.43 -27.22
C GLU A 149 -2.60 3.66 -28.12
N LYS A 150 -3.34 4.73 -27.80
CA LYS A 150 -3.21 6.03 -28.48
C LYS A 150 -1.80 6.61 -28.31
N ALA A 151 -1.24 6.59 -27.11
CA ALA A 151 0.11 7.08 -26.84
C ALA A 151 1.17 6.27 -27.60
N LYS A 152 1.05 4.93 -27.65
CA LYS A 152 1.93 4.07 -28.46
C LYS A 152 1.86 4.41 -29.95
N LYS A 153 0.65 4.61 -30.50
CA LYS A 153 0.46 5.00 -31.90
C LYS A 153 1.08 6.36 -32.20
N LEU A 154 0.89 7.33 -31.30
CA LEU A 154 1.52 8.64 -31.39
C LEU A 154 3.04 8.59 -31.25
N LEU A 155 3.60 7.60 -30.56
CA LEU A 155 5.04 7.41 -30.42
C LEU A 155 5.65 6.66 -31.63
N GLN A 156 4.91 5.71 -32.22
CA GLN A 156 5.35 4.94 -33.40
C GLN A 156 5.40 5.80 -34.67
N SER A 157 4.47 6.75 -34.83
CA SER A 157 4.46 7.70 -35.95
C SER A 157 5.80 8.46 -36.12
N PRO A 158 6.29 9.21 -35.12
CA PRO A 158 7.55 9.94 -35.23
C PRO A 158 8.77 9.01 -35.32
N TYR A 159 8.73 7.83 -34.69
CA TYR A 159 9.81 6.85 -34.78
C TYR A 159 9.99 6.35 -36.22
N SER A 160 8.89 6.04 -36.92
CA SER A 160 8.94 5.58 -38.32
C SER A 160 9.46 6.65 -39.29
N ILE A 161 9.07 7.91 -39.09
CA ILE A 161 9.56 9.06 -39.86
C ILE A 161 11.05 9.29 -39.64
N LEU A 162 11.50 9.24 -38.38
CA LEU A 162 12.91 9.40 -38.03
C LEU A 162 13.77 8.25 -38.60
N TYR A 163 13.27 7.02 -38.51
CA TYR A 163 13.92 5.84 -39.05
C TYR A 163 14.08 5.90 -40.57
N ASN A 164 13.03 6.32 -41.30
CA ASN A 164 13.09 6.51 -42.75
C ASN A 164 14.08 7.60 -43.16
N LYS A 165 14.12 8.74 -42.45
CA LYS A 165 15.13 9.79 -42.69
C LYS A 165 16.56 9.29 -42.47
N LEU A 166 16.80 8.53 -41.40
CA LEU A 166 18.12 7.94 -41.12
C LEU A 166 18.54 6.94 -42.20
N ASN A 167 17.63 6.06 -42.63
CA ASN A 167 17.91 5.09 -43.69
C ASN A 167 18.12 5.77 -45.06
N ALA A 168 17.38 6.83 -45.37
CA ALA A 168 17.62 7.64 -46.57
C ALA A 168 19.03 8.26 -46.55
N ARG A 169 19.48 8.78 -45.40
CA ARG A 169 20.86 9.29 -45.22
C ARG A 169 21.91 8.18 -45.41
N LYS A 170 21.69 6.99 -44.83
CA LYS A 170 22.58 5.84 -45.02
C LYS A 170 22.66 5.42 -46.49
N ARG A 171 21.54 5.35 -47.20
CA ARG A 171 21.50 5.03 -48.64
C ARG A 171 22.27 6.06 -49.48
N LYS A 172 22.07 7.37 -49.21
CA LYS A 172 22.83 8.44 -49.89
C LYS A 172 24.34 8.30 -49.66
N ARG A 173 24.78 8.01 -48.42
CA ARG A 173 26.20 7.74 -48.13
C ARG A 173 26.73 6.51 -48.87
N LYS A 174 25.96 5.42 -48.90
CA LYS A 174 26.37 4.20 -49.62
C LYS A 174 26.50 4.45 -51.12
N ARG A 175 25.56 5.18 -51.73
CA ARG A 175 25.60 5.55 -53.15
C ARG A 175 26.80 6.43 -53.47
N LYS A 176 27.11 7.43 -52.63
CA LYS A 176 28.34 8.24 -52.77
C LYS A 176 29.61 7.40 -52.70
N ARG A 177 29.68 6.42 -51.79
CA ARG A 177 30.81 5.49 -51.71
C ARG A 177 30.94 4.62 -52.97
N HIS A 178 29.83 4.12 -53.50
CA HIS A 178 29.85 3.36 -54.76
C HIS A 178 30.29 4.22 -55.94
N LEU A 179 29.74 5.44 -56.11
CA LEU A 179 30.18 6.37 -57.15
C LEU A 179 31.67 6.75 -57.02
N ALA A 180 32.17 6.98 -55.80
CA ALA A 180 33.59 7.23 -55.58
C ALA A 180 34.45 6.00 -55.91
N ALA A 181 33.96 4.79 -55.65
CA ALA A 181 34.66 3.55 -55.99
C ALA A 181 34.67 3.26 -57.49
N THR A 182 33.66 3.69 -58.26
CA THR A 182 33.67 3.60 -59.73
C THR A 182 34.47 4.73 -60.38
N ALA A 183 34.54 5.92 -59.78
CA ALA A 183 35.35 7.03 -60.31
C ALA A 183 36.85 6.89 -60.00
N ALA A 184 37.22 6.18 -58.93
CA ALA A 184 38.62 5.95 -58.54
C ALA A 184 39.48 5.19 -59.59
N PRO A 185 39.01 4.11 -60.24
CA PRO A 185 39.79 3.46 -61.30
C PRO A 185 39.88 4.31 -62.58
N GLU A 186 38.83 5.10 -62.89
CA GLU A 186 38.79 5.96 -64.08
C GLU A 186 39.77 7.13 -63.97
N GLN A 187 39.87 7.78 -62.81
CA GLN A 187 40.90 8.82 -62.59
C GLN A 187 42.32 8.25 -62.62
N ARG A 188 42.51 7.02 -62.12
CA ARG A 188 43.82 6.35 -62.13
C ARG A 188 44.25 5.95 -63.55
N SER A 189 43.34 5.63 -64.47
CA SER A 189 43.69 5.39 -65.87
C SER A 189 44.00 6.69 -66.63
N VAL A 190 43.25 7.76 -66.37
CA VAL A 190 43.50 9.07 -67.01
C VAL A 190 44.84 9.67 -66.54
N GLU A 191 45.19 9.52 -65.26
CA GLU A 191 46.50 9.95 -64.74
C GLU A 191 47.67 9.12 -65.27
N TYR A 192 47.43 7.87 -65.67
CA TYR A 192 48.46 7.01 -66.28
C TYR A 192 48.71 7.40 -67.73
N ASP A 193 47.66 7.68 -68.50
CA ASP A 193 47.78 8.15 -69.89
C ASP A 193 48.48 9.51 -69.97
N SER A 194 48.13 10.48 -69.11
CA SER A 194 48.80 11.78 -69.10
C SER A 194 50.28 11.70 -68.73
N LYS A 195 50.65 10.77 -67.84
CA LYS A 195 52.06 10.52 -67.50
C LYS A 195 52.83 9.82 -68.62
N PHE A 196 52.14 9.01 -69.41
CA PHE A 196 52.73 8.30 -70.54
C PHE A 196 53.02 9.26 -71.70
N GLU A 197 52.12 10.21 -71.96
CA GLU A 197 52.33 11.30 -72.93
C GLU A 197 53.49 12.23 -72.53
N GLU A 198 53.57 12.67 -71.27
CA GLU A 198 54.70 13.52 -70.80
C GLU A 198 56.07 12.82 -70.92
N LEU A 199 56.12 11.49 -70.75
CA LEU A 199 57.37 10.72 -70.90
C LEU A 199 57.80 10.58 -72.37
N HIS A 200 56.86 10.59 -73.31
CA HIS A 200 57.14 10.42 -74.74
C HIS A 200 57.47 11.75 -75.44
N GLU A 201 57.08 12.90 -74.88
CA GLU A 201 57.50 14.23 -75.37
C GLU A 201 58.87 14.69 -74.83
N ALA A 202 59.42 14.00 -73.82
CA ALA A 202 60.71 14.34 -73.21
C ALA A 202 61.93 13.63 -73.84
N GLU A 203 61.73 12.82 -74.88
CA GLU A 203 62.76 12.09 -75.65
C GLU A 203 63.02 12.76 -77.01
#